data_AF-A0A1H4FYK9-F1
#
_entry.id   AF-A0A1H4FYK9-F1
#
_cell.length_a   1.000
_cell.length_b   1.000
_cell.length_c   1.000
_cell.angle_alpha   90.00
_cell.angle_beta   90.00
_cell.angle_gamma   90.00
#
_symmetry.space_group_name_H-M   'P 1'
#
loop_
_entity.id
_entity.type
_entity.pdbx_description
1 polymer ?
#
loop_
_entity_poly.entity_id
_entity_poly.type
_entity_poly.pdbx_seq_one_letter_code
_entity_poly.pdbx_strand_id
1 'polypeptide(L)'
;MMQFKFLDEVIPSLTFDLAVLRRDTTRYSMLLYQHEGTLFGSAERVGNNDQTLAYKQSNAFLELLRQTNADLGVTPEYVVPWACLKEILDDTSKYPKNGKLWLLGMESIKKEDIAQFAADCTAASVKFHYDESVLEDQKSFLNTLIYVFWGKIEGTNRFIVIAQFKTKHMGVWGTDLERNGMVDGKVIYVLKNNNSSVRLFTVVCSEAMNLAEALTAEARDYLHYEDSPYLLINPQVNPGPIHKHFLDFRNAVLSDERKEIISLNWSSNSRLGHDSLLKEGSGRSGIYTRSGQFSFGDTARIVKNHNLGMYYFYPGKDRHAFVLESKTSAFLIENLPVHITGGVAAQQRRNGPEVTAAFKLKNDFRWEALETVSDGHIDFLKNLDCENSFLMDPNQCILEKERLACLSSGEIPEKSDLHWSDVDKLLSLHFAETTEINNRATVAQDTSGASSDKRAYYAKAIEKLGGVILKDAENYPPSLAGLKNKTISVGYSQKKNTAHQKLTKENYFRYNMVAEGDEMIAATVCFLPLGGRADAVRVYERLRGLFTSDSMSKSRVVVYYETNQGFDCVSDLGAGSITTDNSTRENSITR
;
A
#
# COMPACT_ATOMS: atom_id res chain seq x y z
N MET A 1 2.81 2.10 31.17
CA MET A 1 1.92 1.13 30.50
C MET A 1 0.95 1.93 29.65
N MET A 2 0.68 1.53 28.40
CA MET A 2 -0.24 2.23 27.50
C MET A 2 -1.67 2.08 28.03
N GLN A 3 -2.35 3.19 28.35
CA GLN A 3 -3.72 3.19 28.87
C GLN A 3 -4.68 3.71 27.80
N PHE A 4 -5.67 2.91 27.43
CA PHE A 4 -6.71 3.36 26.51
C PHE A 4 -7.83 4.07 27.28
N LYS A 5 -8.32 5.19 26.75
CA LYS A 5 -9.47 5.92 27.31
C LYS A 5 -10.40 6.38 26.20
N PHE A 6 -11.70 6.15 26.35
CA PHE A 6 -12.67 6.76 25.45
C PHE A 6 -12.73 8.28 25.67
N LEU A 7 -12.74 9.05 24.58
CA LEU A 7 -12.62 10.50 24.68
C LEU A 7 -13.82 11.17 25.39
N ASP A 8 -15.02 10.60 25.26
CA ASP A 8 -16.25 11.03 25.94
C ASP A 8 -16.23 10.77 27.46
N GLU A 9 -15.38 9.86 27.94
CA GLU A 9 -15.13 9.66 29.37
C GLU A 9 -14.12 10.68 29.92
N VAL A 10 -13.17 11.10 29.09
CA VAL A 10 -12.13 12.06 29.47
C VAL A 10 -12.62 13.50 29.45
N ILE A 11 -13.50 13.84 28.50
CA ILE A 11 -14.16 15.15 28.41
C ILE A 11 -15.67 14.93 28.59
N PRO A 12 -16.19 15.08 29.83
CA PRO A 12 -17.59 14.84 30.11
C PRO A 12 -18.52 15.66 29.21
N SER A 13 -19.64 15.04 28.80
CA SER A 13 -20.65 15.65 27.92
C SER A 13 -20.16 16.01 26.51
N LEU A 14 -18.95 15.58 26.12
CA LEU A 14 -18.47 15.73 24.75
C LEU A 14 -19.27 14.82 23.81
N THR A 15 -19.83 15.42 22.76
CA THR A 15 -20.44 14.70 21.65
C THR A 15 -19.92 15.24 20.32
N PHE A 16 -19.78 14.37 19.33
CA PHE A 16 -19.35 14.72 17.97
C PHE A 16 -19.87 13.69 16.97
N ASP A 17 -19.89 14.07 15.70
CA ASP A 17 -20.25 13.17 14.60
C ASP A 17 -19.24 13.34 13.48
N LEU A 18 -18.19 12.52 13.51
CA LEU A 18 -17.12 12.49 12.52
C LEU A 18 -17.49 11.51 11.40
N ALA A 19 -17.38 11.95 10.15
CA ALA A 19 -17.79 11.16 8.98
C ALA A 19 -16.98 9.85 8.85
N VAL A 20 -15.68 9.89 9.16
CA VAL A 20 -14.79 8.71 9.16
C VAL A 20 -15.21 7.62 10.15
N LEU A 21 -16.01 7.94 11.18
CA LEU A 21 -16.44 6.99 12.20
C LEU A 21 -17.81 6.35 11.90
N ARG A 22 -18.49 6.77 10.84
CA ARG A 22 -19.83 6.26 10.48
C ARG A 22 -19.74 4.83 9.93
N ARG A 23 -20.86 4.11 9.99
CA ARG A 23 -21.02 2.72 9.49
C ARG A 23 -22.15 2.59 8.46
N ASP A 24 -22.50 3.70 7.82
CA ASP A 24 -23.45 3.70 6.72
C ASP A 24 -22.76 3.28 5.41
N THR A 25 -23.48 3.29 4.30
CA THR A 25 -22.99 2.84 2.98
C THR A 25 -22.22 3.92 2.22
N THR A 26 -22.04 5.11 2.81
CA THR A 26 -21.36 6.25 2.20
C THR A 26 -19.85 6.09 2.39
N ARG A 27 -19.10 6.50 1.36
CA ARG A 27 -17.64 6.62 1.48
C ARG A 27 -17.26 7.82 2.32
N TYR A 28 -16.14 7.72 3.00
CA TYR A 28 -15.44 8.87 3.55
C TYR A 28 -14.16 9.12 2.74
N SER A 29 -13.76 10.37 2.70
CA SER A 29 -12.54 10.84 2.05
C SER A 29 -11.42 11.02 3.06
N MET A 30 -10.20 10.67 2.70
CA MET A 30 -9.01 10.94 3.49
C MET A 30 -7.92 11.58 2.65
N LEU A 31 -7.20 12.54 3.23
CA LEU A 31 -6.03 13.16 2.62
C LEU A 31 -4.79 12.83 3.47
N LEU A 32 -3.89 12.05 2.89
CA LEU A 32 -2.69 11.54 3.56
C LEU A 32 -1.45 12.27 3.03
N TYR A 33 -0.65 12.85 3.93
CA TYR A 33 0.58 13.58 3.60
C TYR A 33 1.83 12.72 3.77
N GLN A 34 2.71 12.69 2.77
CA GLN A 34 4.06 12.14 2.90
C GLN A 34 5.06 13.30 2.85
N HIS A 35 5.56 13.65 4.02
CA HIS A 35 6.42 14.82 4.17
C HIS A 35 7.83 14.57 3.57
N GLU A 36 8.30 15.52 2.76
CA GLU A 36 9.69 15.62 2.32
C GLU A 36 10.43 16.68 3.12
N GLY A 37 11.42 16.25 3.90
CA GLY A 37 12.23 17.11 4.75
C GLY A 37 13.47 16.42 5.31
N THR A 38 14.25 17.16 6.09
CA THR A 38 15.40 16.62 6.83
C THR A 38 15.06 16.57 8.31
N LEU A 39 15.04 15.37 8.88
CA LEU A 39 14.82 15.17 10.31
C LEU A 39 16.02 15.71 11.10
N PHE A 40 15.72 16.49 12.13
CA PHE A 40 16.64 17.01 13.12
C PHE A 40 16.27 16.48 14.50
N GLY A 41 17.28 16.15 15.31
CA GLY A 41 17.11 15.77 16.70
C GLY A 41 18.23 16.29 17.58
N SER A 42 17.87 16.85 18.73
CA SER A 42 18.76 17.23 19.84
C SER A 42 18.12 16.83 21.17
N ALA A 43 18.80 17.10 22.30
CA ALA A 43 18.24 16.82 23.63
C ALA A 43 16.98 17.67 23.95
N GLU A 44 16.75 18.73 23.18
CA GLU A 44 15.70 19.72 23.39
C GLU A 44 14.55 19.61 22.38
N ARG A 45 14.81 19.10 21.16
CA ARG A 45 13.76 18.96 20.13
C ARG A 45 14.03 17.87 19.12
N VAL A 46 12.96 17.32 18.56
CA VAL A 46 12.92 16.47 17.37
C VAL A 46 11.87 17.04 16.41
N GLY A 47 12.23 17.20 15.14
CA GLY A 47 11.39 17.85 14.14
C GLY A 47 12.15 18.15 12.86
N ASN A 48 11.70 19.15 12.11
CA ASN A 48 12.38 19.56 10.88
C ASN A 48 13.65 20.34 11.16
N ASN A 49 14.67 20.09 10.34
CA ASN A 49 15.88 20.89 10.34
C ASN A 49 15.63 22.33 9.88
N ASP A 50 14.90 22.51 8.78
CA ASP A 50 14.50 23.84 8.27
C ASP A 50 13.06 24.16 8.70
N GLN A 51 12.95 25.00 9.73
CA GLN A 51 11.67 25.42 10.31
C GLN A 51 10.85 26.33 9.38
N THR A 52 11.52 27.15 8.55
CA THR A 52 10.82 28.05 7.62
C THR A 52 10.19 27.25 6.49
N LEU A 53 10.94 26.29 5.95
CA LEU A 53 10.44 25.38 4.93
C LEU A 53 9.29 24.54 5.47
N ALA A 54 9.47 23.92 6.63
CA ALA A 54 8.47 23.08 7.27
C ALA A 54 7.15 23.84 7.50
N TYR A 55 7.22 25.06 8.05
CA TYR A 55 6.05 25.91 8.24
C TYR A 55 5.29 26.16 6.93
N LYS A 56 5.99 26.52 5.85
CA LYS A 56 5.36 26.75 4.53
C LYS A 56 4.75 25.48 3.94
N GLN A 57 5.44 24.35 4.02
CA GLN A 57 4.92 23.07 3.53
C GLN A 57 3.70 22.60 4.34
N SER A 58 3.75 22.69 5.67
CA SER A 58 2.64 22.32 6.56
C SER A 58 1.42 23.21 6.32
N ASN A 59 1.60 24.52 6.21
CA ASN A 59 0.48 25.43 5.90
C ASN A 59 -0.12 25.18 4.51
N ALA A 60 0.71 24.90 3.50
CA ALA A 60 0.21 24.51 2.18
C ALA A 60 -0.63 23.22 2.27
N PHE A 61 -0.19 22.22 3.05
CA PHE A 61 -0.97 21.00 3.25
C PHE A 61 -2.28 21.24 3.99
N LEU A 62 -2.27 22.04 5.06
CA LEU A 62 -3.47 22.40 5.82
C LEU A 62 -4.49 23.15 4.94
N GLU A 63 -4.02 24.00 4.03
CA GLU A 63 -4.87 24.64 3.04
C GLU A 63 -5.46 23.63 2.04
N LEU A 64 -4.67 22.66 1.56
CA LEU A 64 -5.18 21.57 0.71
C LEU A 64 -6.24 20.72 1.44
N LEU A 65 -6.05 20.44 2.74
CA LEU A 65 -7.05 19.75 3.57
C LEU A 65 -8.38 20.49 3.60
N ARG A 66 -8.35 21.81 3.69
CA ARG A 66 -9.55 22.65 3.67
C ARG A 66 -10.22 22.67 2.29
N GLN A 67 -9.41 22.82 1.24
CA GLN A 67 -9.89 22.90 -0.15
C GLN A 67 -10.56 21.59 -0.58
N THR A 68 -9.89 20.46 -0.31
CA THR A 68 -10.44 19.12 -0.59
C THR A 68 -11.58 18.74 0.35
N ASN A 69 -11.63 19.37 1.54
CA ASN A 69 -12.63 19.11 2.57
C ASN A 69 -12.70 17.62 2.96
N ALA A 70 -11.54 16.97 3.00
CA ALA A 70 -11.42 15.55 3.32
C ALA A 70 -11.96 15.24 4.73
N ASP A 71 -12.67 14.11 4.90
CA ASP A 71 -13.24 13.67 6.18
C ASP A 71 -12.17 13.35 7.22
N LEU A 72 -11.02 12.85 6.78
CA LEU A 72 -9.84 12.59 7.59
C LEU A 72 -8.59 13.21 6.95
N GLY A 73 -7.88 14.07 7.69
CA GLY A 73 -6.54 14.54 7.32
C GLY A 73 -5.48 13.93 8.23
N VAL A 74 -4.38 13.43 7.67
CA VAL A 74 -3.30 12.83 8.48
C VAL A 74 -1.93 13.32 8.02
N THR A 75 -1.08 13.72 8.99
CA THR A 75 0.35 13.94 8.76
C THR A 75 1.20 12.90 9.51
N PRO A 76 2.42 12.60 9.03
CA PRO A 76 3.37 11.76 9.76
C PRO A 76 3.83 12.41 11.08
N GLU A 77 4.50 11.61 11.91
CA GLU A 77 5.16 12.01 13.17
C GLU A 77 6.23 13.09 12.95
N TYR A 78 6.39 14.05 13.87
CA TYR A 78 7.41 15.11 13.83
C TYR A 78 7.37 16.04 12.60
N VAL A 79 6.20 16.23 11.98
CA VAL A 79 6.09 17.01 10.74
C VAL A 79 5.64 18.44 10.98
N VAL A 80 4.58 18.65 11.77
CA VAL A 80 3.88 19.95 11.80
C VAL A 80 4.47 20.85 12.88
N PRO A 81 5.03 22.04 12.54
CA PRO A 81 5.48 22.99 13.53
C PRO A 81 4.31 23.56 14.35
N TRP A 82 4.54 23.80 15.65
CA TRP A 82 3.53 24.37 16.55
C TRP A 82 3.01 25.74 16.12
N ALA A 83 3.82 26.51 15.38
CA ALA A 83 3.40 27.78 14.77
C ALA A 83 2.19 27.61 13.83
N CYS A 84 2.08 26.48 13.11
CA CYS A 84 0.94 26.21 12.24
C CYS A 84 -0.34 25.97 13.05
N LEU A 85 -0.25 25.24 14.17
CA LEU A 85 -1.40 25.02 15.05
C LEU A 85 -1.86 26.33 15.71
N LYS A 86 -0.91 27.17 16.15
CA LYS A 86 -1.22 28.49 16.69
C LYS A 86 -1.97 29.34 15.67
N GLU A 87 -1.50 29.38 14.43
CA GLU A 87 -2.15 30.10 13.35
C GLU A 87 -3.56 29.57 13.01
N ILE A 88 -3.77 28.25 13.07
CA ILE A 88 -5.11 27.67 12.96
C ILE A 88 -5.97 28.21 14.09
N LEU A 89 -5.52 28.13 15.34
CA LEU A 89 -6.27 28.53 16.54
C LEU A 89 -6.66 30.01 16.54
N ASP A 90 -5.77 30.87 16.05
CA ASP A 90 -5.97 32.32 15.97
C ASP A 90 -6.93 32.74 14.83
N ASP A 91 -7.13 31.89 13.83
CA ASP A 91 -7.97 32.17 12.66
C ASP A 91 -9.02 31.07 12.44
N THR A 92 -10.23 31.31 12.96
CA THR A 92 -11.38 30.41 12.78
C THR A 92 -11.70 30.09 11.33
N SER A 93 -11.30 30.95 10.38
CA SER A 93 -11.46 30.67 8.96
C SER A 93 -10.63 29.47 8.52
N LYS A 94 -9.61 29.04 9.28
CA LYS A 94 -8.74 27.90 9.01
C LYS A 94 -9.19 26.58 9.64
N TYR A 95 -10.20 26.60 10.51
CA TYR A 95 -10.68 25.38 11.17
C TYR A 95 -11.23 24.33 10.19
N PRO A 96 -11.03 23.02 10.42
CA PRO A 96 -11.78 21.98 9.72
C PRO A 96 -13.29 22.26 9.77
N LYS A 97 -14.03 21.83 8.74
CA LYS A 97 -15.50 21.90 8.76
C LYS A 97 -16.08 20.89 9.76
N ASN A 98 -17.35 21.05 10.13
CA ASN A 98 -18.06 20.08 10.95
C ASN A 98 -18.00 18.67 10.34
N GLY A 99 -17.80 17.67 11.19
CA GLY A 99 -17.70 16.26 10.82
C GLY A 99 -16.37 15.82 10.21
N LYS A 100 -15.38 16.72 10.14
CA LYS A 100 -14.02 16.44 9.67
C LYS A 100 -13.07 16.26 10.85
N LEU A 101 -12.07 15.39 10.70
CA LEU A 101 -11.04 15.13 11.69
C LEU A 101 -9.65 15.36 11.08
N TRP A 102 -8.82 16.18 11.72
CA TRP A 102 -7.40 16.28 11.39
C TRP A 102 -6.56 15.63 12.48
N LEU A 103 -5.59 14.83 12.07
CA LEU A 103 -4.59 14.16 12.89
C LEU A 103 -3.22 14.68 12.49
N LEU A 104 -2.65 15.55 13.32
CA LEU A 104 -1.42 16.27 13.03
C LEU A 104 -0.28 15.70 13.89
N GLY A 105 0.64 14.97 13.27
CA GLY A 105 1.90 14.59 13.90
C GLY A 105 2.79 15.82 14.02
N MET A 106 2.86 16.36 15.24
CA MET A 106 3.55 17.61 15.53
C MET A 106 5.04 17.36 15.71
N GLU A 107 5.84 18.40 15.49
CA GLU A 107 7.20 18.45 16.05
C GLU A 107 7.15 18.34 17.59
N SER A 108 8.25 17.89 18.19
CA SER A 108 8.32 17.79 19.65
C SER A 108 8.13 19.17 20.31
N ILE A 109 7.58 19.19 21.51
CA ILE A 109 7.47 20.38 22.36
C ILE A 109 8.10 20.11 23.72
N LYS A 110 8.66 21.13 24.38
CA LYS A 110 9.09 20.97 25.76
C LYS A 110 7.88 20.85 26.69
N LYS A 111 8.02 20.15 27.80
CA LYS A 111 6.91 19.99 28.76
C LYS A 111 6.46 21.32 29.38
N GLU A 112 7.37 22.26 29.58
CA GLU A 112 7.02 23.61 30.06
C GLU A 112 6.23 24.41 29.02
N ASP A 113 6.54 24.21 27.74
CA ASP A 113 5.93 24.97 26.64
C ASP A 113 4.52 24.47 26.32
N ILE A 114 4.19 23.19 26.57
CA ILE A 114 2.82 22.69 26.35
C ILE A 114 1.83 23.27 27.36
N ALA A 115 2.25 23.47 28.61
CA ALA A 115 1.42 24.11 29.63
C ALA A 115 1.14 25.57 29.26
N GLN A 116 2.17 26.28 28.80
CA GLN A 116 2.00 27.65 28.30
C GLN A 116 1.12 27.70 27.06
N PHE A 117 1.31 26.79 26.09
CA PHE A 117 0.49 26.73 24.88
C PHE A 117 -1.00 26.49 25.22
N ALA A 118 -1.28 25.58 26.15
CA ALA A 118 -2.64 25.32 26.63
C ALA A 118 -3.25 26.54 27.34
N ALA A 119 -2.46 27.28 28.12
CA ALA A 119 -2.90 28.50 28.78
C ALA A 119 -3.16 29.65 27.79
N ASP A 120 -2.37 29.75 26.72
CA ASP A 120 -2.54 30.73 25.64
C ASP A 120 -3.81 30.47 24.81
N CYS A 121 -4.33 29.23 24.82
CA CYS A 121 -5.60 28.85 24.19
C CYS A 121 -6.80 29.38 25.01
N THR A 122 -6.95 30.70 25.06
CA THR A 122 -7.92 31.42 25.90
C THR A 122 -9.30 31.59 25.28
N ALA A 123 -9.46 31.30 23.98
CA ALA A 123 -10.72 31.45 23.29
C ALA A 123 -11.77 30.50 23.89
N ALA A 124 -12.87 31.05 24.42
CA ALA A 124 -13.92 30.25 25.04
C ALA A 124 -14.50 29.19 24.10
N SER A 125 -14.45 29.40 22.78
CA SER A 125 -14.89 28.45 21.75
C SER A 125 -13.97 27.23 21.60
N VAL A 126 -12.76 27.23 22.15
CA VAL A 126 -11.76 26.16 22.03
C VAL A 126 -11.70 25.33 23.30
N LYS A 127 -11.69 24.01 23.16
CA LYS A 127 -11.35 23.06 24.23
C LYS A 127 -10.02 22.42 23.89
N PHE A 128 -8.96 22.88 24.54
CA PHE A 128 -7.66 22.21 24.53
C PHE A 128 -7.62 21.18 25.67
N HIS A 129 -7.15 19.96 25.39
CA HIS A 129 -7.01 18.91 26.38
C HIS A 129 -5.73 18.09 26.17
N TYR A 130 -5.06 17.75 27.27
CA TYR A 130 -3.89 16.88 27.31
C TYR A 130 -3.81 16.19 28.69
N ASP A 131 -3.00 15.13 28.80
CA ASP A 131 -2.69 14.47 30.08
C ASP A 131 -1.62 15.28 30.82
N GLU A 132 -2.01 16.02 31.87
CA GLU A 132 -1.11 16.87 32.66
C GLU A 132 -0.04 16.09 33.43
N SER A 133 -0.20 14.78 33.61
CA SER A 133 0.77 13.97 34.37
C SER A 133 2.13 13.84 33.68
N VAL A 134 2.25 14.31 32.43
CA VAL A 134 3.54 14.42 31.73
C VAL A 134 4.41 15.57 32.27
N LEU A 135 3.82 16.55 32.95
CA LEU A 135 4.55 17.69 33.52
C LEU A 135 5.39 17.29 34.75
N GLU A 136 5.09 16.15 35.35
CA GLU A 136 5.77 15.61 36.55
C GLU A 136 7.07 14.85 36.21
N ASP A 137 7.26 14.48 34.94
CA ASP A 137 8.44 13.71 34.48
C ASP A 137 9.70 14.57 34.50
N GLN A 138 10.88 13.95 34.62
CA GLN A 138 12.18 14.65 34.65
C GLN A 138 12.78 14.88 33.26
N LYS A 139 12.33 14.15 32.24
CA LYS A 139 12.79 14.34 30.86
C LYS A 139 12.29 15.65 30.24
N SER A 140 12.77 15.99 29.05
CA SER A 140 12.71 17.36 28.51
C SER A 140 11.54 17.61 27.55
N PHE A 141 11.29 16.71 26.60
CA PHE A 141 10.36 16.98 25.50
C PHE A 141 9.29 15.89 25.31
N LEU A 142 8.23 16.26 24.60
CA LEU A 142 7.05 15.47 24.30
C LEU A 142 6.92 15.28 22.79
N ASN A 143 6.76 14.04 22.35
CA ASN A 143 6.32 13.73 21.00
C ASN A 143 4.80 13.71 20.96
N THR A 144 4.22 14.58 20.12
CA THR A 144 2.81 14.94 20.22
C THR A 144 2.08 14.68 18.91
N LEU A 145 0.93 14.01 19.02
CA LEU A 145 -0.10 13.97 18.00
C LEU A 145 -1.27 14.86 18.43
N ILE A 146 -1.76 15.71 17.54
CA ILE A 146 -2.91 16.57 17.80
C ILE A 146 -4.12 16.10 17.00
N TYR A 147 -5.24 15.85 17.69
CA TYR A 147 -6.55 15.69 17.08
C TYR A 147 -7.24 17.06 17.03
N VAL A 148 -7.75 17.46 15.86
CA VAL A 148 -8.49 18.71 15.66
C VAL A 148 -9.83 18.43 14.98
N PHE A 149 -10.92 18.82 15.62
CA PHE A 149 -12.28 18.65 15.08
C PHE A 149 -13.32 19.50 15.81
N TRP A 150 -14.55 19.55 15.29
CA TRP A 150 -15.68 20.16 15.97
C TRP A 150 -16.46 19.17 16.81
N GLY A 151 -16.83 19.57 18.02
CA GLY A 151 -17.73 18.82 18.90
C GLY A 151 -18.69 19.75 19.65
N LYS A 152 -19.48 19.15 20.53
CA LYS A 152 -20.33 19.87 21.48
C LYS A 152 -19.99 19.45 22.89
N ILE A 153 -19.85 20.42 23.78
CA ILE A 153 -19.72 20.19 25.22
C ILE A 153 -20.93 20.86 25.86
N GLU A 154 -21.73 20.09 26.59
CA GLU A 154 -22.99 20.56 27.20
C GLU A 154 -23.91 21.22 26.15
N GLY A 155 -23.95 20.65 24.94
CA GLY A 155 -24.75 21.17 23.81
C GLY A 155 -24.15 22.37 23.07
N THR A 156 -23.10 23.01 23.60
CA THR A 156 -22.44 24.16 22.97
C THR A 156 -21.35 23.71 22.00
N ASN A 157 -21.38 24.21 20.76
CA ASN A 157 -20.32 23.92 19.78
C ASN A 157 -18.97 24.44 20.28
N ARG A 158 -17.97 23.55 20.27
CA ARG A 158 -16.58 23.86 20.64
C ARG A 158 -15.64 23.27 19.60
N PHE A 159 -14.56 23.99 19.35
CA PHE A 159 -13.42 23.50 18.59
C PHE A 159 -12.54 22.67 19.51
N ILE A 160 -12.43 21.38 19.25
CA ILE A 160 -11.76 20.43 20.13
C ILE A 160 -10.34 20.20 19.64
N VAL A 161 -9.37 20.35 20.53
CA VAL A 161 -7.95 20.10 20.30
C VAL A 161 -7.44 19.16 21.38
N ILE A 162 -7.06 17.94 20.99
CA ILE A 162 -6.56 16.91 21.92
C ILE A 162 -5.09 16.64 21.62
N ALA A 163 -4.22 16.82 22.60
CA ALA A 163 -2.83 16.39 22.53
C ALA A 163 -2.68 14.98 23.12
N GLN A 164 -2.26 14.03 22.27
CA GLN A 164 -1.82 12.70 22.68
C GLN A 164 -0.31 12.63 22.61
N PHE A 165 0.33 12.24 23.71
CA PHE A 165 1.78 12.07 23.76
C PHE A 165 2.16 10.62 23.52
N LYS A 166 3.22 10.41 22.73
CA LYS A 166 3.77 9.07 22.44
C LYS A 166 4.18 8.39 23.75
N THR A 167 3.68 7.18 23.97
CA THR A 167 3.82 6.40 25.20
C THR A 167 5.06 5.50 25.23
N LYS A 168 5.76 5.38 24.09
CA LYS A 168 6.93 4.51 23.93
C LYS A 168 7.99 5.17 23.05
N HIS A 169 9.09 5.59 23.65
CA HIS A 169 10.26 6.06 22.91
C HIS A 169 10.84 4.99 21.96
N MET A 170 11.61 5.46 20.97
CA MET A 170 12.33 4.66 20.00
C MET A 170 13.82 4.99 20.04
N GLY A 171 14.67 3.97 20.18
CA GLY A 171 16.14 4.09 20.10
C GLY A 171 16.66 3.90 18.67
N VAL A 172 16.00 4.49 17.68
CA VAL A 172 16.37 4.35 16.26
C VAL A 172 17.05 5.64 15.78
N TRP A 173 17.62 5.63 14.58
CA TRP A 173 18.46 6.71 14.00
C TRP A 173 19.89 6.77 14.55
N GLY A 174 20.34 5.71 15.25
CA GLY A 174 21.70 5.66 15.81
C GLY A 174 21.90 6.57 17.03
N THR A 175 20.81 6.98 17.68
CA THR A 175 20.84 7.86 18.85
C THR A 175 19.91 7.34 19.95
N ASP A 176 20.22 7.69 21.20
CA ASP A 176 19.35 7.46 22.36
C ASP A 176 18.48 8.70 22.67
N LEU A 177 18.23 9.56 21.69
CA LEU A 177 17.57 10.86 21.90
C LEU A 177 16.18 10.72 22.55
N GLU A 178 15.27 9.92 21.98
CA GLU A 178 13.96 9.74 22.61
C GLU A 178 14.07 8.99 23.93
N ARG A 179 14.95 7.97 24.03
CA ARG A 179 15.15 7.21 25.27
C ARG A 179 15.52 8.15 26.43
N ASN A 180 16.44 9.08 26.19
CA ASN A 180 17.00 9.94 27.21
C ASN A 180 16.20 11.23 27.43
N GLY A 181 15.59 11.79 26.37
CA GLY A 181 14.96 13.11 26.39
C GLY A 181 13.43 13.12 26.29
N MET A 182 12.80 12.07 25.75
CA MET A 182 11.35 12.06 25.55
C MET A 182 10.61 11.59 26.80
N VAL A 183 9.72 12.44 27.31
CA VAL A 183 8.71 12.09 28.31
C VAL A 183 7.71 11.12 27.68
N ASP A 184 7.59 9.92 28.26
CA ASP A 184 6.64 8.93 27.78
C ASP A 184 5.21 9.35 28.19
N GLY A 185 4.31 9.47 27.22
CA GLY A 185 2.88 9.61 27.48
C GLY A 185 2.30 8.37 28.18
N LYS A 186 1.07 8.49 28.67
CA LYS A 186 0.36 7.37 29.33
C LYS A 186 -0.92 6.96 28.63
N VAL A 187 -1.57 7.90 27.93
CA VAL A 187 -2.95 7.73 27.44
C VAL A 187 -3.00 7.65 25.92
N ILE A 188 -3.74 6.68 25.41
CA ILE A 188 -4.21 6.59 24.02
C ILE A 188 -5.71 6.89 24.00
N TYR A 189 -6.11 7.91 23.27
CA TYR A 189 -7.53 8.29 23.17
C TYR A 189 -8.25 7.47 22.10
N VAL A 190 -9.44 7.01 22.44
CA VAL A 190 -10.33 6.26 21.54
C VAL A 190 -11.54 7.13 21.21
N LEU A 191 -11.68 7.48 19.93
CA LEU A 191 -12.78 8.28 19.41
C LEU A 191 -13.90 7.36 18.90
N LYS A 192 -15.15 7.70 19.23
CA LYS A 192 -16.37 7.06 18.73
C LYS A 192 -17.48 8.12 18.65
N ASN A 193 -18.31 8.10 17.59
CA ASN A 193 -19.49 8.98 17.55
C ASN A 193 -20.55 8.51 18.55
N ASN A 194 -20.62 7.18 18.76
CA ASN A 194 -21.48 6.52 19.74
C ASN A 194 -21.01 5.06 19.90
N ASN A 195 -21.65 4.28 20.78
CA ASN A 195 -21.27 2.89 21.06
C ASN A 195 -21.34 1.94 19.85
N SER A 196 -22.11 2.30 18.82
CA SER A 196 -22.24 1.52 17.60
C SER A 196 -21.31 1.96 16.48
N SER A 197 -20.56 3.06 16.58
CA SER A 197 -19.74 3.60 15.49
C SER A 197 -18.46 2.77 15.24
N VAL A 198 -17.74 3.09 14.15
CA VAL A 198 -16.30 2.75 14.07
C VAL A 198 -15.57 3.47 15.20
N ARG A 199 -14.59 2.80 15.77
CA ARG A 199 -13.71 3.35 16.82
C ARG A 199 -12.36 3.67 16.20
N LEU A 200 -11.79 4.80 16.57
CA LEU A 200 -10.49 5.25 16.06
C LEU A 200 -9.54 5.50 17.22
N PHE A 201 -8.31 5.00 17.09
CA PHE A 201 -7.20 5.45 17.93
C PHE A 201 -5.92 5.48 17.11
N THR A 202 -4.95 6.24 17.60
CA THR A 202 -3.66 6.41 16.93
C THR A 202 -2.54 5.78 17.77
N VAL A 203 -1.67 5.04 17.12
CA VAL A 203 -0.39 4.55 17.68
C VAL A 203 0.75 5.20 16.91
N VAL A 204 1.53 6.05 17.54
CA VAL A 204 2.63 6.80 16.93
C VAL A 204 3.88 5.93 16.84
N CYS A 205 4.29 5.64 15.60
CA CYS A 205 5.56 4.98 15.28
C CYS A 205 5.84 3.71 16.13
N SER A 206 6.84 3.75 17.02
CA SER A 206 7.24 2.64 17.89
C SER A 206 6.17 2.11 18.83
N GLU A 207 5.11 2.88 19.13
CA GLU A 207 3.96 2.36 19.89
C GLU A 207 3.35 1.12 19.25
N ALA A 208 3.38 1.05 17.91
CA ALA A 208 2.94 -0.11 17.15
C ALA A 208 3.62 -1.41 17.61
N MET A 209 4.91 -1.34 17.95
CA MET A 209 5.72 -2.49 18.37
C MET A 209 5.27 -3.08 19.72
N ASN A 210 4.58 -2.29 20.54
CA ASN A 210 4.10 -2.69 21.86
C ASN A 210 2.57 -2.85 21.93
N LEU A 211 1.84 -2.60 20.84
CA LEU A 211 0.37 -2.63 20.88
C LEU A 211 -0.16 -4.02 21.26
N ALA A 212 0.42 -5.09 20.74
CA ALA A 212 -0.04 -6.45 21.03
C ALA A 212 0.06 -6.79 22.53
N GLU A 213 1.11 -6.31 23.20
CA GLU A 213 1.29 -6.44 24.65
C GLU A 213 0.33 -5.54 25.43
N ALA A 214 0.07 -4.34 24.92
CA ALA A 214 -0.85 -3.38 25.54
C ALA A 214 -2.33 -3.82 25.45
N LEU A 215 -2.70 -4.59 24.43
CA LEU A 215 -4.04 -5.15 24.27
C LEU A 215 -4.22 -6.43 25.11
N THR A 216 -4.07 -6.28 26.44
CA THR A 216 -4.37 -7.34 27.41
C THR A 216 -5.84 -7.76 27.36
N ALA A 217 -6.21 -8.84 28.05
CA ALA A 217 -7.62 -9.28 28.12
C ALA A 217 -8.53 -8.18 28.68
N GLU A 218 -8.09 -7.47 29.71
CA GLU A 218 -8.82 -6.37 30.34
C GLU A 218 -8.95 -5.17 29.39
N ALA A 219 -7.87 -4.81 28.69
CA ALA A 219 -7.90 -3.74 27.71
C ALA A 219 -8.82 -4.08 26.53
N ARG A 220 -8.79 -5.33 26.05
CA ARG A 220 -9.67 -5.80 24.96
C ARG A 220 -11.14 -5.78 25.38
N ASP A 221 -11.46 -6.18 26.61
CA ASP A 221 -12.82 -6.15 27.14
C ASP A 221 -13.34 -4.70 27.27
N TYR A 222 -12.58 -3.81 27.92
CA TYR A 222 -12.89 -2.39 28.01
C TYR A 222 -13.10 -1.76 26.62
N LEU A 223 -12.25 -2.12 25.67
CA LEU A 223 -12.32 -1.66 24.28
C LEU A 223 -13.35 -2.40 23.45
N HIS A 224 -14.08 -3.40 23.95
CA HIS A 224 -14.91 -4.29 23.15
C HIS A 224 -14.23 -4.67 21.81
N TYR A 225 -12.93 -4.96 21.87
CA TYR A 225 -12.03 -4.95 20.73
C TYR A 225 -12.40 -6.02 19.71
N GLU A 226 -12.89 -7.17 20.17
CA GLU A 226 -13.30 -8.30 19.33
C GLU A 226 -14.49 -7.93 18.44
N ASP A 227 -15.55 -7.37 19.02
CA ASP A 227 -16.81 -7.11 18.31
C ASP A 227 -16.83 -5.80 17.52
N SER A 228 -16.07 -4.81 17.98
CA SER A 228 -16.15 -3.44 17.46
C SER A 228 -15.24 -3.24 16.25
N PRO A 229 -15.69 -2.48 15.23
CA PRO A 229 -14.81 -2.09 14.14
C PRO A 229 -13.82 -1.02 14.59
N TYR A 230 -12.54 -1.20 14.25
CA TYR A 230 -11.47 -0.26 14.59
C TYR A 230 -10.70 0.21 13.36
N LEU A 231 -10.52 1.53 13.27
CA LEU A 231 -9.57 2.20 12.38
C LEU A 231 -8.36 2.64 13.20
N LEU A 232 -7.21 2.03 12.97
CA LEU A 232 -5.96 2.37 13.63
C LEU A 232 -5.15 3.28 12.71
N ILE A 233 -4.75 4.44 13.22
CA ILE A 233 -3.86 5.34 12.50
C ILE A 233 -2.45 5.16 13.07
N ASN A 234 -1.45 5.07 12.20
CA ASN A 234 -0.06 4.86 12.59
C ASN A 234 0.84 5.84 11.85
N PRO A 235 0.92 7.11 12.32
CA PRO A 235 1.84 8.10 11.80
C PRO A 235 3.26 7.78 12.31
N GLN A 236 4.25 7.92 11.44
CA GLN A 236 5.61 7.46 11.73
C GLN A 236 6.68 8.35 11.09
N VAL A 237 7.87 8.34 11.70
CA VAL A 237 9.15 8.61 11.04
C VAL A 237 10.05 7.37 11.18
N ASN A 238 9.78 6.35 10.37
CA ASN A 238 10.33 5.01 10.55
C ASN A 238 11.29 4.63 9.40
N PRO A 239 12.61 4.55 9.65
CA PRO A 239 13.58 4.18 8.62
C PRO A 239 13.54 2.68 8.25
N GLY A 240 12.89 1.83 9.05
CA GLY A 240 12.80 0.39 8.86
C GLY A 240 11.36 -0.14 8.93
N PRO A 241 10.47 0.25 8.00
CA PRO A 241 9.04 -0.08 8.07
C PRO A 241 8.70 -1.56 7.89
N ILE A 242 9.63 -2.35 7.36
CA ILE A 242 9.53 -3.81 7.25
C ILE A 242 10.27 -4.56 8.38
N HIS A 243 10.76 -3.84 9.40
CA HIS A 243 11.34 -4.48 10.57
C HIS A 243 10.30 -5.40 11.24
N LYS A 244 10.75 -6.56 11.73
CA LYS A 244 9.87 -7.63 12.24
C LYS A 244 8.78 -7.14 13.19
N HIS A 245 9.09 -6.24 14.12
CA HIS A 245 8.09 -5.71 15.07
C HIS A 245 6.95 -4.92 14.42
N PHE A 246 7.19 -4.23 13.30
CA PHE A 246 6.12 -3.56 12.55
C PHE A 246 5.28 -4.55 11.73
N LEU A 247 5.92 -5.61 11.23
CA LEU A 247 5.21 -6.74 10.61
C LEU A 247 4.33 -7.47 11.64
N ASP A 248 4.87 -7.75 12.82
CA ASP A 248 4.15 -8.38 13.93
C ASP A 248 2.95 -7.52 14.36
N PHE A 249 3.10 -6.20 14.43
CA PHE A 249 2.00 -5.26 14.67
C PHE A 249 0.88 -5.40 13.62
N ARG A 250 1.21 -5.31 12.32
CA ARG A 250 0.20 -5.45 11.25
C ARG A 250 -0.47 -6.82 11.31
N ASN A 251 0.31 -7.88 11.53
CA ASN A 251 -0.18 -9.25 11.65
C ASN A 251 -1.10 -9.46 12.86
N ALA A 252 -0.78 -8.81 14.00
CA ALA A 252 -1.56 -8.90 15.22
C ALA A 252 -2.88 -8.13 15.13
N VAL A 253 -2.90 -6.94 14.50
CA VAL A 253 -4.16 -6.20 14.28
C VAL A 253 -5.04 -6.91 13.26
N LEU A 254 -4.44 -7.40 12.17
CA LEU A 254 -5.16 -8.08 11.09
C LEU A 254 -5.34 -9.59 11.35
N SER A 255 -5.10 -10.06 12.58
CA SER A 255 -5.58 -11.39 13.01
C SER A 255 -7.09 -11.40 13.20
N ASP A 256 -7.69 -10.22 13.41
CA ASP A 256 -9.12 -10.05 13.60
C ASP A 256 -9.74 -9.40 12.35
N GLU A 257 -11.01 -9.71 12.07
CA GLU A 257 -11.77 -8.96 11.08
C GLU A 257 -12.22 -7.60 11.64
N ARG A 258 -12.71 -6.73 10.73
CA ARG A 258 -13.20 -5.38 11.08
C ARG A 258 -12.11 -4.51 11.73
N LYS A 259 -10.86 -4.76 11.37
CA LYS A 259 -9.71 -3.94 11.73
C LYS A 259 -9.07 -3.41 10.46
N GLU A 260 -8.69 -2.14 10.49
CA GLU A 260 -7.99 -1.48 9.40
C GLU A 260 -6.88 -0.62 9.97
N ILE A 261 -5.73 -0.59 9.29
CA ILE A 261 -4.59 0.25 9.64
C ILE A 261 -4.35 1.23 8.50
N ILE A 262 -4.17 2.50 8.84
CA ILE A 262 -3.55 3.51 7.96
C ILE A 262 -2.15 3.78 8.52
N SER A 263 -1.14 3.27 7.83
CA SER A 263 0.27 3.58 8.12
C SER A 263 0.67 4.80 7.30
N LEU A 264 1.31 5.79 7.92
CA LEU A 264 1.74 7.00 7.21
C LEU A 264 3.13 7.43 7.66
N ASN A 265 4.10 7.26 6.77
CA ASN A 265 5.51 7.57 7.01
C ASN A 265 5.92 8.84 6.24
N TRP A 266 7.11 9.34 6.53
CA TRP A 266 7.76 10.37 5.71
C TRP A 266 8.03 9.83 4.29
N SER A 267 8.19 10.76 3.35
CA SER A 267 8.52 10.41 1.96
C SER A 267 9.92 9.78 1.85
N SER A 268 10.17 9.03 0.78
CA SER A 268 11.48 8.46 0.47
C SER A 268 12.51 9.48 0.02
N ASN A 269 12.10 10.72 -0.26
CA ASN A 269 13.02 11.82 -0.54
C ASN A 269 13.56 12.46 0.75
N SER A 270 12.99 12.11 1.90
CA SER A 270 13.39 12.65 3.20
C SER A 270 14.75 12.14 3.66
N ARG A 271 15.37 12.93 4.54
CA ARG A 271 16.74 12.72 5.00
C ARG A 271 16.85 12.65 6.51
N LEU A 272 17.85 11.92 6.97
CA LEU A 272 18.38 11.98 8.33
C LEU A 272 19.79 12.59 8.22
N GLY A 273 19.92 13.88 8.52
CA GLY A 273 21.14 14.62 8.19
C GLY A 273 21.44 14.60 6.69
N HIS A 274 22.57 14.00 6.29
CA HIS A 274 22.94 13.85 4.88
C HIS A 274 22.43 12.55 4.25
N ASP A 275 22.08 11.56 5.07
CA ASP A 275 21.66 10.24 4.62
C ASP A 275 20.18 10.20 4.25
N SER A 276 19.80 9.23 3.41
CA SER A 276 18.39 8.97 3.12
C SER A 276 17.72 8.39 4.37
N LEU A 277 16.55 8.91 4.75
CA LEU A 277 15.77 8.38 5.87
C LEU A 277 15.34 6.93 5.59
N LEU A 278 14.86 6.68 4.37
CA LEU A 278 14.39 5.37 3.91
C LEU A 278 15.42 4.74 2.97
N LYS A 279 16.31 3.91 3.52
CA LYS A 279 17.43 3.31 2.76
C LYS A 279 16.98 2.44 1.58
N GLU A 280 15.82 1.81 1.71
CA GLU A 280 15.26 0.90 0.68
C GLU A 280 14.12 1.55 -0.13
N GLY A 281 14.00 2.87 -0.08
CA GLY A 281 13.12 3.65 -0.96
C GLY A 281 11.62 3.58 -0.68
N SER A 282 11.14 2.64 0.14
CA SER A 282 9.71 2.50 0.45
C SER A 282 9.39 2.85 1.91
N GLY A 283 8.44 3.77 2.12
CA GLY A 283 7.95 4.15 3.45
C GLY A 283 6.91 3.18 4.04
N ARG A 284 6.33 2.30 3.21
CA ARG A 284 5.17 1.44 3.55
C ARG A 284 4.01 2.25 4.15
N SER A 285 3.83 3.47 3.67
CA SER A 285 2.59 4.23 3.87
C SER A 285 1.48 3.54 3.09
N GLY A 286 0.27 3.44 3.64
CA GLY A 286 -0.81 2.74 2.98
C GLY A 286 -1.93 2.29 3.91
N ILE A 287 -2.91 1.60 3.31
CA ILE A 287 -4.08 1.05 3.98
C ILE A 287 -3.96 -0.47 4.02
N TYR A 288 -4.09 -1.05 5.21
CA TYR A 288 -4.03 -2.49 5.43
C TYR A 288 -5.32 -2.96 6.07
N THR A 289 -5.97 -3.97 5.50
CA THR A 289 -7.27 -4.45 6.00
C THR A 289 -7.40 -5.95 5.82
N ARG A 290 -8.29 -6.56 6.60
CA ARG A 290 -8.72 -7.95 6.41
C ARG A 290 -10.21 -7.99 6.13
N SER A 291 -10.61 -8.59 5.00
CA SER A 291 -12.01 -8.75 4.65
C SER A 291 -12.23 -9.76 3.52
N GLY A 292 -12.98 -10.83 3.77
CA GLY A 292 -13.41 -11.77 2.73
C GLY A 292 -14.47 -11.21 1.75
N GLN A 293 -14.82 -9.92 1.85
CA GLN A 293 -15.81 -9.28 0.99
C GLN A 293 -15.23 -8.68 -0.30
N PHE A 294 -13.90 -8.63 -0.42
CA PHE A 294 -13.24 -8.05 -1.58
C PHE A 294 -13.48 -8.91 -2.82
N SER A 295 -14.06 -8.30 -3.85
CA SER A 295 -14.23 -8.95 -5.16
C SER A 295 -13.08 -8.57 -6.09
N PHE A 296 -12.38 -9.58 -6.60
CA PHE A 296 -11.30 -9.43 -7.58
C PHE A 296 -11.78 -9.33 -9.04
N GLY A 297 -13.11 -9.37 -9.27
CA GLY A 297 -13.69 -9.36 -10.61
C GLY A 297 -13.56 -8.00 -11.33
N ASP A 298 -13.53 -6.89 -10.58
CA ASP A 298 -13.31 -5.56 -11.12
C ASP A 298 -11.86 -5.11 -10.92
N THR A 299 -11.04 -5.37 -11.93
CA THR A 299 -9.63 -4.99 -11.94
C THR A 299 -9.41 -3.52 -12.32
N ALA A 300 -10.43 -2.80 -12.80
CA ALA A 300 -10.28 -1.42 -13.25
C ALA A 300 -9.85 -0.49 -12.10
N ARG A 301 -10.35 -0.74 -10.89
CA ARG A 301 -9.93 -0.02 -9.69
C ARG A 301 -8.47 -0.24 -9.35
N ILE A 302 -7.98 -1.47 -9.43
CA ILE A 302 -6.56 -1.78 -9.15
C ILE A 302 -5.66 -1.04 -10.13
N VAL A 303 -6.02 -1.04 -11.42
CA VAL A 303 -5.28 -0.32 -12.46
C VAL A 303 -5.34 1.19 -12.25
N LYS A 304 -6.53 1.75 -11.97
CA LYS A 304 -6.69 3.19 -11.67
C LYS A 304 -5.83 3.61 -10.48
N ASN A 305 -5.91 2.85 -9.39
CA ASN A 305 -5.14 3.11 -8.17
C ASN A 305 -3.63 3.02 -8.45
N HIS A 306 -3.18 2.01 -9.20
CA HIS A 306 -1.77 1.87 -9.57
C HIS A 306 -1.27 3.08 -10.35
N ASN A 307 -2.04 3.54 -11.36
CA ASN A 307 -1.70 4.73 -12.15
C ASN A 307 -1.59 6.00 -11.30
N LEU A 308 -2.32 6.09 -10.19
CA LEU A 308 -2.28 7.20 -9.25
C LEU A 308 -1.38 6.91 -8.04
N GLY A 309 -0.52 5.90 -8.09
CA GLY A 309 0.52 5.65 -7.09
C GLY A 309 0.05 4.89 -5.85
N MET A 310 -1.05 4.12 -5.91
CA MET A 310 -1.44 3.18 -4.86
C MET A 310 -1.40 1.74 -5.38
N TYR A 311 -0.47 0.96 -4.86
CA TYR A 311 -0.14 -0.37 -5.32
C TYR A 311 -0.79 -1.44 -4.44
N TYR A 312 -1.56 -2.33 -5.07
CA TYR A 312 -2.21 -3.45 -4.39
C TYR A 312 -1.26 -4.64 -4.21
N PHE A 313 -1.33 -5.24 -3.02
CA PHE A 313 -0.68 -6.49 -2.65
C PHE A 313 -1.62 -7.40 -1.85
N TYR A 314 -1.42 -8.70 -1.99
CA TYR A 314 -2.19 -9.73 -1.32
C TYR A 314 -1.30 -10.58 -0.39
N PRO A 315 -1.28 -10.31 0.92
CA PRO A 315 -0.59 -11.16 1.89
C PRO A 315 -1.21 -12.56 2.10
N GLY A 316 -2.43 -12.80 1.61
CA GLY A 316 -3.18 -14.04 1.86
C GLY A 316 -4.19 -13.94 3.00
N LYS A 317 -5.02 -14.98 3.18
CA LYS A 317 -6.03 -15.09 4.27
C LYS A 317 -6.97 -13.86 4.35
N ASP A 318 -7.44 -13.39 3.21
CA ASP A 318 -8.30 -12.21 3.08
C ASP A 318 -7.67 -10.90 3.59
N ARG A 319 -6.34 -10.85 3.72
CA ARG A 319 -5.60 -9.63 4.04
C ARG A 319 -5.25 -8.91 2.74
N HIS A 320 -5.31 -7.60 2.80
CA HIS A 320 -5.07 -6.71 1.66
C HIS A 320 -4.17 -5.56 2.10
N ALA A 321 -3.20 -5.22 1.26
CA ALA A 321 -2.34 -4.05 1.46
C ALA A 321 -2.42 -3.14 0.23
N PHE A 322 -2.69 -1.86 0.47
CA PHE A 322 -2.74 -0.80 -0.53
C PHE A 322 -1.64 0.21 -0.18
N VAL A 323 -0.45 0.01 -0.76
CA VAL A 323 0.77 0.76 -0.42
C VAL A 323 0.93 1.95 -1.35
N LEU A 324 1.21 3.13 -0.79
CA LEU A 324 1.40 4.36 -1.54
C LEU A 324 2.81 4.44 -2.14
N GLU A 325 2.94 5.17 -3.23
CA GLU A 325 4.22 5.56 -3.81
C GLU A 325 4.91 6.55 -2.88
N SER A 326 6.17 6.30 -2.55
CA SER A 326 6.85 6.93 -1.40
C SER A 326 7.42 8.31 -1.69
N LYS A 327 7.49 8.76 -2.96
CA LYS A 327 7.97 10.10 -3.34
C LYS A 327 6.85 11.12 -3.50
N THR A 328 5.64 10.67 -3.78
CA THR A 328 4.46 11.51 -3.98
C THR A 328 4.06 12.17 -2.67
N SER A 329 3.73 13.46 -2.74
CA SER A 329 3.60 14.30 -1.56
C SER A 329 2.27 14.11 -0.82
N ALA A 330 1.14 13.94 -1.52
CA ALA A 330 -0.15 13.70 -0.86
C ALA A 330 -1.13 12.89 -1.72
N PHE A 331 -2.05 12.18 -1.07
CA PHE A 331 -3.07 11.35 -1.73
C PHE A 331 -4.46 11.62 -1.16
N LEU A 332 -5.42 11.95 -2.02
CA LEU A 332 -6.84 11.98 -1.69
C LEU A 332 -7.45 10.63 -2.06
N ILE A 333 -8.02 9.96 -1.06
CA ILE A 333 -8.50 8.58 -1.16
C ILE A 333 -9.94 8.54 -0.65
N GLU A 334 -10.81 7.88 -1.38
CA GLU A 334 -12.13 7.50 -0.89
C GLU A 334 -12.12 6.05 -0.40
N ASN A 335 -12.70 5.81 0.77
CA ASN A 335 -12.83 4.48 1.32
C ASN A 335 -14.21 4.26 1.94
N LEU A 336 -14.60 3.00 2.03
CA LEU A 336 -15.78 2.60 2.78
C LEU A 336 -15.44 2.40 4.26
N PRO A 337 -16.41 2.56 5.17
CA PRO A 337 -16.22 2.25 6.58
C PRO A 337 -15.59 0.87 6.81
N VAL A 338 -14.81 0.77 7.88
CA VAL A 338 -14.17 -0.49 8.31
C VAL A 338 -15.18 -1.64 8.39
N HIS A 339 -16.42 -1.32 8.79
CA HIS A 339 -17.54 -2.25 8.78
C HIS A 339 -18.86 -1.49 8.54
N ILE A 340 -19.64 -1.95 7.57
CA ILE A 340 -20.90 -1.31 7.16
C ILE A 340 -22.07 -2.05 7.80
N THR A 341 -22.97 -1.32 8.44
CA THR A 341 -24.25 -1.86 8.97
C THR A 341 -25.48 -1.20 8.38
N GLY A 342 -25.33 -0.06 7.70
CA GLY A 342 -26.43 0.54 6.94
C GLY A 342 -26.78 -0.25 5.68
N GLY A 343 -27.97 -0.02 5.13
CA GLY A 343 -28.39 -0.57 3.84
C GLY A 343 -28.63 -2.09 3.82
N VAL A 344 -28.89 -2.61 2.62
CA VAL A 344 -29.04 -4.07 2.38
C VAL A 344 -27.70 -4.72 2.04
N ALA A 345 -27.59 -6.05 2.14
CA ALA A 345 -26.33 -6.79 1.95
C ALA A 345 -25.57 -6.44 0.64
N ALA A 346 -26.29 -6.19 -0.46
CA ALA A 346 -25.66 -5.78 -1.72
C ALA A 346 -24.96 -4.40 -1.66
N GLN A 347 -25.44 -3.51 -0.79
CA GLN A 347 -24.88 -2.16 -0.56
C GLN A 347 -23.76 -2.16 0.49
N GLN A 348 -23.61 -3.25 1.26
CA GLN A 348 -22.60 -3.40 2.31
C GLN A 348 -21.27 -3.97 1.80
N ARG A 349 -21.13 -4.19 0.49
CA ARG A 349 -19.93 -4.78 -0.10
C ARG A 349 -18.75 -3.81 -0.02
N ARG A 350 -17.63 -4.29 0.53
CA ARG A 350 -16.36 -3.58 0.49
C ARG A 350 -15.63 -3.88 -0.81
N ASN A 351 -15.11 -2.84 -1.45
CA ASN A 351 -14.37 -2.93 -2.73
C ASN A 351 -13.03 -2.20 -2.67
N GLY A 352 -12.52 -1.98 -1.46
CA GLY A 352 -11.23 -1.33 -1.19
C GLY A 352 -11.19 0.17 -1.42
N PRO A 353 -10.08 0.80 -1.00
CA PRO A 353 -9.84 2.22 -1.20
C PRO A 353 -9.68 2.57 -2.68
N GLU A 354 -10.00 3.81 -3.02
CA GLU A 354 -9.87 4.36 -4.36
C GLU A 354 -9.15 5.71 -4.29
N VAL A 355 -8.01 5.84 -4.98
CA VAL A 355 -7.33 7.14 -5.11
C VAL A 355 -8.13 7.98 -6.10
N THR A 356 -8.54 9.16 -5.67
CA THR A 356 -9.24 10.14 -6.51
C THR A 356 -8.31 11.22 -7.03
N ALA A 357 -7.24 11.53 -6.28
CA ALA A 357 -6.17 12.41 -6.73
C ALA A 357 -4.86 12.11 -6.00
N ALA A 358 -3.75 12.25 -6.72
CA ALA A 358 -2.39 12.30 -6.17
C ALA A 358 -1.83 13.71 -6.39
N PHE A 359 -1.05 14.22 -5.44
CA PHE A 359 -0.53 15.58 -5.50
C PHE A 359 0.98 15.62 -5.29
N LYS A 360 1.62 16.54 -6.02
CA LYS A 360 3.00 16.95 -5.81
C LYS A 360 3.03 18.38 -5.28
N LEU A 361 3.85 18.63 -4.26
CA LEU A 361 4.11 19.98 -3.79
C LEU A 361 5.22 20.60 -4.66
N LYS A 362 4.93 21.76 -5.26
CA LYS A 362 5.92 22.54 -6.03
C LYS A 362 6.79 23.39 -5.09
N ASN A 363 7.92 23.88 -5.61
CA ASN A 363 8.85 24.73 -4.86
C ASN A 363 8.25 26.05 -4.36
N ASP A 364 7.16 26.51 -4.97
CA ASP A 364 6.39 27.69 -4.56
C ASP A 364 5.25 27.37 -3.59
N PHE A 365 5.24 26.16 -3.04
CA PHE A 365 4.26 25.64 -2.07
C PHE A 365 2.83 25.50 -2.62
N ARG A 366 2.67 25.46 -3.94
CA ARG A 366 1.39 25.11 -4.57
C ARG A 366 1.30 23.61 -4.85
N TRP A 367 0.10 23.08 -4.71
CA TRP A 367 -0.21 21.69 -5.03
C TRP A 367 -0.56 21.53 -6.50
N GLU A 368 0.08 20.56 -7.14
CA GLU A 368 -0.23 20.12 -8.50
C GLU A 368 -0.83 18.72 -8.43
N ALA A 369 -2.04 18.56 -8.99
CA ALA A 369 -2.64 17.25 -9.17
C ALA A 369 -1.91 16.50 -10.29
N LEU A 370 -1.60 15.23 -10.05
CA LEU A 370 -0.91 14.35 -10.98
C LEU A 370 -1.94 13.51 -11.76
N GLU A 371 -1.79 13.44 -13.08
CA GLU A 371 -2.57 12.52 -13.92
C GLU A 371 -2.10 11.07 -13.75
N THR A 372 -0.78 10.89 -13.60
CA THR A 372 -0.14 9.60 -13.34
C THR A 372 1.03 9.76 -12.38
N VAL A 373 1.31 8.70 -11.63
CA VAL A 373 2.46 8.58 -10.72
C VAL A 373 3.37 7.48 -11.26
N SER A 374 4.67 7.74 -11.30
CA SER A 374 5.65 6.74 -11.76
C SER A 374 5.81 5.63 -10.74
N ASP A 375 5.71 4.39 -11.20
CA ASP A 375 6.01 3.17 -10.43
C ASP A 375 7.48 2.74 -10.52
N GLY A 376 8.28 3.46 -11.32
CA GLY A 376 9.70 3.20 -11.59
C GLY A 376 9.98 1.97 -12.46
N HIS A 377 8.95 1.28 -12.96
CA HIS A 377 9.07 0.04 -13.73
C HIS A 377 9.93 0.21 -14.99
N ILE A 378 9.63 1.22 -15.80
CA ILE A 378 10.31 1.45 -17.07
C ILE A 378 11.78 1.82 -16.85
N ASP A 379 12.07 2.67 -15.87
CA ASP A 379 13.46 3.07 -15.57
C ASP A 379 14.26 1.89 -15.03
N PHE A 380 13.64 1.03 -14.21
CA PHE A 380 14.26 -0.21 -13.73
C PHE A 380 14.61 -1.15 -14.89
N LEU A 381 13.69 -1.36 -15.84
CA LEU A 381 13.92 -2.22 -17.00
C LEU A 381 15.01 -1.68 -17.93
N LYS A 382 15.05 -0.36 -18.16
CA LYS A 382 16.13 0.28 -18.94
C LYS A 382 17.50 0.03 -18.32
N ASN A 383 17.61 0.09 -17.00
CA ASN A 383 18.87 -0.18 -16.29
C ASN A 383 19.32 -1.65 -16.38
N LEU A 384 18.43 -2.56 -16.80
CA LEU A 384 18.72 -3.97 -17.07
C LEU A 384 18.87 -4.27 -18.57
N ASP A 385 18.91 -3.25 -19.42
CA ASP A 385 18.93 -3.39 -20.89
C ASP A 385 17.80 -4.28 -21.44
N CYS A 386 16.61 -4.22 -20.82
CA CYS A 386 15.44 -4.97 -21.26
C CYS A 386 14.83 -4.33 -22.53
N GLU A 387 14.74 -5.10 -23.62
CA GLU A 387 14.24 -4.65 -24.92
C GLU A 387 12.82 -5.16 -25.24
N ASN A 388 12.20 -5.98 -24.36
CA ASN A 388 10.86 -6.51 -24.59
C ASN A 388 9.82 -5.38 -24.71
N SER A 389 9.28 -5.23 -25.92
CA SER A 389 8.35 -4.14 -26.28
C SER A 389 7.07 -4.14 -25.44
N PHE A 390 6.57 -5.31 -25.03
CA PHE A 390 5.35 -5.40 -24.21
C PHE A 390 5.59 -4.88 -22.78
N LEU A 391 6.69 -5.28 -22.15
CA LEU A 391 7.04 -4.81 -20.81
C LEU A 391 7.41 -3.32 -20.79
N MET A 392 8.07 -2.85 -21.85
CA MET A 392 8.57 -1.48 -22.01
C MET A 392 7.51 -0.47 -22.46
N ASP A 393 6.36 -0.91 -22.96
CA ASP A 393 5.27 0.00 -23.37
C ASP A 393 4.49 0.50 -22.13
N PRO A 394 4.51 1.81 -21.82
CA PRO A 394 3.81 2.37 -20.67
C PRO A 394 2.28 2.27 -20.76
N ASN A 395 1.73 2.01 -21.95
CA ASN A 395 0.28 1.90 -22.15
C ASN A 395 -0.26 0.48 -21.91
N GLN A 396 0.63 -0.52 -21.80
CA GLN A 396 0.19 -1.89 -21.49
C GLN A 396 -0.32 -1.99 -20.06
N CYS A 397 -1.41 -2.74 -19.90
CA CYS A 397 -2.04 -2.93 -18.60
C CYS A 397 -1.06 -3.55 -17.60
N ILE A 398 -0.91 -2.93 -16.44
CA ILE A 398 0.01 -3.37 -15.38
C ILE A 398 -0.24 -4.82 -14.96
N LEU A 399 -1.51 -5.25 -14.86
CA LEU A 399 -1.82 -6.64 -14.49
C LEU A 399 -1.48 -7.63 -15.61
N GLU A 400 -1.47 -7.20 -16.87
CA GLU A 400 -1.02 -8.04 -17.98
C GLU A 400 0.49 -8.19 -17.95
N LYS A 401 1.25 -7.14 -17.60
CA LYS A 401 2.70 -7.24 -17.36
C LYS A 401 3.02 -8.18 -16.20
N GLU A 402 2.28 -8.09 -15.10
CA GLU A 402 2.43 -9.00 -13.96
C GLU A 402 2.13 -10.46 -14.35
N ARG A 403 1.06 -10.71 -15.11
CA ARG A 403 0.74 -12.05 -15.64
C ARG A 403 1.82 -12.56 -16.59
N LEU A 404 2.36 -11.68 -17.44
CA LEU A 404 3.42 -12.05 -18.38
C LEU A 404 4.68 -12.44 -17.63
N ALA A 405 5.07 -11.66 -16.62
CA ALA A 405 6.18 -11.95 -15.72
C ALA A 405 6.02 -13.33 -15.07
N CYS A 406 4.88 -13.56 -14.39
CA CYS A 406 4.61 -14.83 -13.73
C CYS A 406 4.63 -16.03 -14.70
N LEU A 407 3.94 -15.94 -15.84
CA LEU A 407 3.85 -17.06 -16.77
C LEU A 407 5.20 -17.37 -17.43
N SER A 408 5.92 -16.33 -17.85
CA SER A 408 7.19 -16.46 -18.58
C SER A 408 8.35 -16.89 -17.68
N SER A 409 8.22 -16.73 -16.37
CA SER A 409 9.22 -17.17 -15.38
C SER A 409 8.79 -18.39 -14.56
N GLY A 410 7.63 -19.00 -14.86
CA GLY A 410 7.15 -20.20 -14.17
C GLY A 410 6.61 -19.96 -12.75
N GLU A 411 6.39 -18.70 -12.38
CA GLU A 411 5.90 -18.27 -11.07
C GLU A 411 4.37 -18.34 -11.03
N ILE A 412 3.85 -19.56 -11.13
CA ILE A 412 2.43 -19.89 -11.08
C ILE A 412 2.09 -20.73 -9.83
N PRO A 413 0.84 -20.66 -9.33
CA PRO A 413 0.41 -21.46 -8.19
C PRO A 413 0.59 -22.96 -8.41
N GLU A 414 0.87 -23.71 -7.33
CA GLU A 414 1.10 -25.17 -7.42
C GLU A 414 -0.13 -25.94 -7.95
N LYS A 415 -1.32 -25.48 -7.58
CA LYS A 415 -2.60 -25.95 -8.13
C LYS A 415 -3.11 -24.91 -9.11
N SER A 416 -2.59 -24.99 -10.33
CA SER A 416 -2.93 -24.07 -11.41
C SER A 416 -4.21 -24.54 -12.10
N ASP A 417 -5.16 -23.63 -12.30
CA ASP A 417 -6.42 -23.84 -13.01
C ASP A 417 -6.69 -22.64 -13.94
N LEU A 418 -7.88 -22.57 -14.55
CA LEU A 418 -8.27 -21.44 -15.41
C LEU A 418 -8.28 -20.09 -14.65
N HIS A 419 -8.25 -20.11 -13.33
CA HIS A 419 -8.26 -18.93 -12.46
C HIS A 419 -6.86 -18.50 -12.03
N TRP A 420 -5.78 -19.13 -12.50
CA TRP A 420 -4.40 -18.77 -12.12
C TRP A 420 -4.08 -17.27 -12.30
N SER A 421 -4.74 -16.63 -13.26
CA SER A 421 -4.56 -15.22 -13.64
C SER A 421 -5.41 -14.23 -12.85
N ASP A 422 -6.21 -14.73 -11.90
CA ASP A 422 -6.96 -13.92 -10.95
C ASP A 422 -5.99 -13.22 -9.97
N VAL A 423 -6.39 -12.04 -9.51
CA VAL A 423 -5.52 -11.12 -8.74
C VAL A 423 -4.99 -11.77 -7.46
N ASP A 424 -5.83 -12.52 -6.75
CA ASP A 424 -5.47 -13.21 -5.51
C ASP A 424 -4.61 -14.46 -5.72
N LYS A 425 -4.53 -14.97 -6.95
CA LYS A 425 -3.70 -16.12 -7.33
C LYS A 425 -2.38 -15.71 -7.99
N LEU A 426 -2.23 -14.45 -8.40
CA LEU A 426 -1.04 -13.96 -9.09
C LEU A 426 0.12 -13.75 -8.11
N LEU A 427 1.12 -14.63 -8.15
CA LEU A 427 2.22 -14.66 -7.16
C LEU A 427 3.05 -13.36 -7.11
N SER A 428 3.15 -12.61 -8.21
CA SER A 428 3.84 -11.31 -8.20
C SER A 428 3.11 -10.24 -7.38
N LEU A 429 1.80 -10.39 -7.15
CA LEU A 429 1.02 -9.50 -6.27
C LEU A 429 1.11 -9.91 -4.79
N HIS A 430 1.76 -11.02 -4.45
CA HIS A 430 1.80 -11.52 -3.08
C HIS A 430 2.90 -10.87 -2.25
N PHE A 431 2.55 -10.55 -1.00
CA PHE A 431 3.50 -10.26 0.07
C PHE A 431 3.63 -11.48 0.97
N ALA A 432 4.86 -11.88 1.31
CA ALA A 432 5.03 -12.84 2.38
C ALA A 432 4.73 -12.15 3.72
N GLU A 433 3.89 -12.76 4.58
CA GLU A 433 3.48 -12.20 5.88
C GLU A 433 4.65 -11.85 6.81
N THR A 434 5.80 -12.51 6.63
CA THR A 434 6.98 -12.39 7.48
C THR A 434 8.05 -11.44 6.97
N THR A 435 7.94 -10.98 5.71
CA THR A 435 8.97 -10.13 5.11
C THR A 435 8.42 -8.91 4.38
N GLU A 436 7.17 -8.96 3.90
CA GLU A 436 6.59 -7.95 3.00
C GLU A 436 7.51 -7.58 1.83
N ILE A 437 8.32 -8.53 1.34
CA ILE A 437 9.14 -8.35 0.14
C ILE A 437 8.23 -8.11 -1.06
N ASN A 438 8.57 -7.11 -1.86
CA ASN A 438 7.83 -6.75 -3.05
C ASN A 438 8.22 -7.64 -4.24
N ASN A 439 7.30 -8.53 -4.61
CA ASN A 439 7.44 -9.44 -5.75
C ASN A 439 6.83 -8.90 -7.05
N ARG A 440 6.35 -7.65 -7.10
CA ARG A 440 5.73 -7.06 -8.29
C ARG A 440 6.77 -6.82 -9.35
N ALA A 441 6.49 -7.21 -10.59
CA ALA A 441 7.31 -6.81 -11.73
C ALA A 441 7.23 -5.29 -11.97
N THR A 442 6.04 -4.70 -11.76
CA THR A 442 5.71 -3.32 -12.16
C THR A 442 5.93 -2.27 -11.07
N VAL A 443 6.42 -2.62 -9.89
CA VAL A 443 6.60 -1.65 -8.78
C VAL A 443 8.04 -1.66 -8.31
N ALA A 444 8.81 -0.63 -8.68
CA ALA A 444 10.25 -0.55 -8.45
C ALA A 444 10.66 0.37 -7.28
N GLN A 445 9.71 0.97 -6.55
CA GLN A 445 10.03 1.87 -5.43
C GLN A 445 10.76 1.19 -4.25
N ASP A 446 10.55 -0.12 -4.07
CA ASP A 446 11.24 -0.91 -3.04
C ASP A 446 12.56 -1.42 -3.61
N THR A 447 13.66 -0.82 -3.16
CA THR A 447 15.01 -1.10 -3.67
C THR A 447 15.79 -2.07 -2.79
N SER A 448 15.12 -2.80 -1.89
CA SER A 448 15.77 -3.91 -1.18
C SER A 448 16.31 -4.94 -2.17
N GLY A 449 17.39 -5.63 -1.78
CA GLY A 449 18.04 -6.63 -2.63
C GLY A 449 17.06 -7.70 -3.11
N ALA A 450 16.29 -8.29 -2.19
CA ALA A 450 15.33 -9.34 -2.52
C ALA A 450 14.24 -8.89 -3.51
N SER A 451 13.67 -7.68 -3.34
CA SER A 451 12.67 -7.14 -4.26
C SER A 451 13.27 -6.85 -5.64
N SER A 452 14.50 -6.33 -5.68
CA SER A 452 15.21 -6.02 -6.93
C SER A 452 15.62 -7.28 -7.68
N ASP A 453 16.13 -8.29 -6.97
CA ASP A 453 16.50 -9.59 -7.54
C ASP A 453 15.29 -10.30 -8.13
N LYS A 454 14.12 -10.23 -7.47
CA LYS A 454 12.89 -10.83 -7.99
C LYS A 454 12.43 -10.14 -9.29
N ARG A 455 12.50 -8.81 -9.37
CA ARG A 455 12.18 -8.08 -10.60
C ARG A 455 13.18 -8.39 -11.72
N ALA A 456 14.47 -8.42 -11.40
CA ALA A 456 15.52 -8.78 -12.35
C ALA A 456 15.36 -10.22 -12.86
N TYR A 457 14.91 -11.14 -12.01
CA TYR A 457 14.58 -12.51 -12.40
C TYR A 457 13.48 -12.56 -13.47
N TYR A 458 12.39 -11.81 -13.31
CA TYR A 458 11.34 -11.73 -14.34
C TYR A 458 11.84 -11.12 -15.66
N ALA A 459 12.57 -10.00 -15.57
CA ALA A 459 13.11 -9.32 -16.74
C ALA A 459 14.06 -10.24 -17.52
N LYS A 460 15.01 -10.88 -16.82
CA LYS A 460 15.95 -11.84 -17.41
C LYS A 460 15.22 -13.00 -18.08
N ALA A 461 14.14 -13.51 -17.49
CA ALA A 461 13.38 -14.61 -18.08
C ALA A 461 12.73 -14.21 -19.42
N ILE A 462 12.08 -13.05 -19.44
CA ILE A 462 11.40 -12.55 -20.64
C ILE A 462 12.41 -12.15 -21.73
N GLU A 463 13.52 -11.50 -21.35
CA GLU A 463 14.59 -11.14 -22.29
C GLU A 463 15.29 -12.36 -22.87
N LYS A 464 15.58 -13.39 -22.07
CA LYS A 464 16.20 -14.61 -22.60
C LYS A 464 15.25 -15.31 -23.59
N LEU A 465 13.96 -15.39 -23.26
CA LEU A 465 12.95 -15.96 -24.16
C LEU A 465 12.87 -15.17 -25.48
N GLY A 466 12.55 -13.87 -25.42
CA GLY A 466 12.29 -13.06 -26.61
C GLY A 466 13.54 -12.60 -27.36
N GLY A 467 14.64 -12.39 -26.63
CA GLY A 467 15.89 -11.82 -27.12
C GLY A 467 16.88 -12.83 -27.68
N VAL A 468 16.80 -14.10 -27.24
CA VAL A 468 17.76 -15.17 -27.60
C VAL A 468 17.04 -16.40 -28.12
N ILE A 469 16.18 -17.03 -27.29
CA ILE A 469 15.61 -18.35 -27.59
C ILE A 469 14.67 -18.27 -28.79
N LEU A 470 13.70 -17.36 -28.75
CA LEU A 470 12.65 -17.27 -29.77
C LEU A 470 13.11 -16.58 -31.06
N LYS A 471 14.23 -15.86 -31.06
CA LYS A 471 14.80 -15.23 -32.27
C LYS A 471 15.38 -16.25 -33.24
N ASP A 472 15.81 -17.41 -32.74
CA ASP A 472 16.40 -18.47 -33.55
C ASP A 472 15.52 -19.71 -33.54
N ALA A 473 14.89 -19.97 -34.69
CA ALA A 473 13.96 -21.07 -34.92
C ALA A 473 14.61 -22.46 -34.74
N GLU A 474 15.94 -22.56 -34.73
CA GLU A 474 16.64 -23.82 -34.43
C GLU A 474 16.52 -24.23 -32.95
N ASN A 475 16.20 -23.28 -32.07
CA ASN A 475 15.94 -23.56 -30.66
C ASN A 475 14.52 -24.08 -30.37
N TYR A 476 13.70 -24.26 -31.41
CA TYR A 476 12.29 -24.64 -31.25
C TYR A 476 12.19 -26.16 -31.13
N PRO A 477 11.70 -26.70 -30.00
CA PRO A 477 11.46 -28.13 -29.87
C PRO A 477 10.34 -28.57 -30.84
N PRO A 478 10.14 -29.89 -31.03
CA PRO A 478 9.08 -30.42 -31.88
C PRO A 478 7.69 -29.78 -31.64
N SER A 479 7.35 -29.51 -30.38
CA SER A 479 6.08 -28.86 -30.00
C SER A 479 5.87 -27.45 -30.57
N LEU A 480 6.95 -26.75 -30.95
CA LEU A 480 6.91 -25.41 -31.57
C LEU A 480 7.36 -25.44 -33.04
N ALA A 481 7.62 -26.60 -33.64
CA ALA A 481 8.18 -26.69 -34.99
C ALA A 481 7.30 -26.01 -36.07
N GLY A 482 5.98 -26.01 -35.90
CA GLY A 482 5.05 -25.31 -36.81
C GLY A 482 5.18 -23.78 -36.81
N LEU A 483 5.98 -23.22 -35.90
CA LEU A 483 6.18 -21.79 -35.73
C LEU A 483 7.47 -21.26 -36.36
N LYS A 484 8.35 -22.12 -36.89
CA LYS A 484 9.68 -21.74 -37.41
C LYS A 484 9.67 -20.64 -38.48
N ASN A 485 8.57 -20.51 -39.23
CA ASN A 485 8.43 -19.51 -40.30
C ASN A 485 7.72 -18.22 -39.84
N LYS A 486 7.44 -18.06 -38.54
CA LYS A 486 6.80 -16.87 -37.98
C LYS A 486 7.82 -16.05 -37.20
N THR A 487 7.76 -14.72 -37.32
CA THR A 487 8.43 -13.82 -36.38
C THR A 487 7.59 -13.72 -35.12
N ILE A 488 8.19 -14.08 -33.98
CA ILE A 488 7.48 -14.22 -32.71
C ILE A 488 8.15 -13.38 -31.63
N SER A 489 7.33 -12.82 -30.74
CA SER A 489 7.78 -12.17 -29.52
C SER A 489 6.98 -12.63 -28.30
N VAL A 490 7.57 -12.41 -27.12
CA VAL A 490 6.92 -12.66 -25.82
C VAL A 490 6.01 -11.47 -25.49
N GLY A 491 4.74 -11.74 -25.24
CA GLY A 491 3.73 -10.71 -24.96
C GLY A 491 2.31 -11.24 -25.04
N TYR A 492 1.34 -10.34 -24.89
CA TYR A 492 -0.09 -10.64 -25.00
C TYR A 492 -0.72 -9.88 -26.17
N SER A 493 -1.50 -10.59 -26.99
CA SER A 493 -2.26 -9.98 -28.08
C SER A 493 -3.27 -8.96 -27.55
N GLN A 494 -3.37 -7.82 -28.24
CA GLN A 494 -4.34 -6.76 -27.98
C GLN A 494 -5.61 -6.90 -28.84
N LYS A 495 -5.66 -7.89 -29.74
CA LYS A 495 -6.86 -8.20 -30.54
C LYS A 495 -8.06 -8.53 -29.66
N LYS A 496 -9.23 -8.12 -30.16
CA LYS A 496 -10.52 -8.32 -29.50
C LYS A 496 -11.44 -9.19 -30.36
N ASN A 497 -12.29 -9.96 -29.70
CA ASN A 497 -13.39 -10.67 -30.36
C ASN A 497 -14.49 -9.70 -30.83
N THR A 498 -15.54 -10.26 -31.43
CA THR A 498 -16.73 -9.50 -31.88
C THR A 498 -17.51 -8.85 -30.73
N ALA A 499 -17.34 -9.32 -29.49
CA ALA A 499 -17.92 -8.74 -28.28
C ALA A 499 -17.01 -7.71 -27.60
N HIS A 500 -15.94 -7.24 -28.29
CA HIS A 500 -14.95 -6.29 -27.78
C HIS A 500 -14.17 -6.74 -26.53
N GLN A 501 -14.12 -8.04 -26.25
CA GLN A 501 -13.30 -8.63 -25.20
C GLN A 501 -11.93 -9.02 -25.78
N LYS A 502 -10.84 -8.78 -25.04
CA LYS A 502 -9.50 -9.21 -25.47
C LYS A 502 -9.46 -10.73 -25.57
N LEU A 503 -8.90 -11.26 -26.67
CA LEU A 503 -8.76 -12.71 -26.89
C LEU A 503 -7.94 -13.38 -25.78
N THR A 504 -6.97 -12.66 -25.23
CA THR A 504 -6.12 -13.12 -24.12
C THR A 504 -6.91 -13.36 -22.84
N LYS A 505 -7.94 -12.55 -22.57
CA LYS A 505 -8.85 -12.76 -21.43
C LYS A 505 -9.73 -13.99 -21.61
N GLU A 506 -10.24 -14.23 -22.83
CA GLU A 506 -11.02 -15.44 -23.14
C GLU A 506 -10.21 -16.73 -22.97
N ASN A 507 -8.90 -16.64 -23.19
CA ASN A 507 -7.98 -17.76 -23.02
C ASN A 507 -7.32 -17.78 -21.65
N TYR A 508 -7.84 -17.01 -20.68
CA TYR A 508 -7.35 -16.97 -19.30
C TYR A 508 -5.84 -16.67 -19.21
N PHE A 509 -5.34 -15.83 -20.13
CA PHE A 509 -3.92 -15.44 -20.23
C PHE A 509 -2.92 -16.60 -20.42
N ARG A 510 -3.37 -17.79 -20.82
CA ARG A 510 -2.51 -18.98 -20.90
C ARG A 510 -1.44 -18.91 -21.99
N TYR A 511 -1.57 -18.02 -22.96
CA TYR A 511 -0.67 -17.89 -24.11
C TYR A 511 0.11 -16.58 -24.06
N ASN A 512 1.45 -16.65 -23.96
CA ASN A 512 2.34 -15.50 -23.81
C ASN A 512 3.22 -15.23 -25.05
N MET A 513 2.72 -15.59 -26.23
CA MET A 513 3.42 -15.39 -27.50
C MET A 513 2.51 -14.68 -28.50
N VAL A 514 3.10 -13.74 -29.23
CA VAL A 514 2.45 -13.05 -30.35
C VAL A 514 3.33 -13.10 -31.59
N ALA A 515 2.70 -13.15 -32.76
CA ALA A 515 3.37 -13.01 -34.04
C ALA A 515 3.05 -11.65 -34.68
N GLU A 516 3.61 -11.42 -35.88
CA GLU A 516 3.41 -10.21 -36.65
C GLU A 516 1.92 -9.83 -36.78
N GLY A 517 1.64 -8.52 -36.71
CA GLY A 517 0.26 -8.01 -36.75
C GLY A 517 -0.56 -8.37 -35.51
N ASP A 518 0.09 -8.57 -34.35
CA ASP A 518 -0.53 -8.84 -33.06
C ASP A 518 -1.38 -10.14 -33.04
N GLU A 519 -0.98 -11.14 -33.83
CA GLU A 519 -1.61 -12.47 -33.85
C GLU A 519 -1.26 -13.24 -32.57
N MET A 520 -2.27 -13.64 -31.81
CA MET A 520 -2.08 -14.51 -30.65
C MET A 520 -1.60 -15.90 -31.11
N ILE A 521 -0.53 -16.40 -30.51
CA ILE A 521 -0.03 -17.75 -30.75
C ILE A 521 -0.46 -18.65 -29.61
N ALA A 522 -1.23 -19.71 -29.91
CA ALA A 522 -1.62 -20.73 -28.94
C ALA A 522 -0.43 -21.61 -28.55
N ALA A 523 0.46 -21.06 -27.73
CA ALA A 523 1.61 -21.72 -27.11
C ALA A 523 1.98 -20.99 -25.80
N THR A 524 2.62 -21.72 -24.89
CA THR A 524 3.07 -21.19 -23.59
C THR A 524 4.55 -21.49 -23.44
N VAL A 525 5.35 -20.44 -23.30
CA VAL A 525 6.80 -20.57 -23.11
C VAL A 525 7.22 -19.99 -21.78
N CYS A 526 8.11 -20.67 -21.10
CA CYS A 526 8.68 -20.24 -19.84
C CYS A 526 10.19 -20.42 -19.91
N PHE A 527 10.94 -19.55 -19.25
CA PHE A 527 12.36 -19.73 -19.03
C PHE A 527 12.67 -19.61 -17.54
N LEU A 528 13.48 -20.54 -17.03
CA LEU A 528 13.96 -20.55 -15.66
C LEU A 528 15.43 -20.11 -15.63
N PRO A 529 15.73 -18.84 -15.28
CA PRO A 529 17.11 -18.36 -15.16
C PRO A 529 17.92 -19.04 -14.07
N LEU A 530 17.24 -19.64 -13.10
CA LEU A 530 17.80 -20.35 -11.97
C LEU A 530 17.08 -21.70 -11.86
N GLY A 531 17.83 -22.76 -11.54
CA GLY A 531 17.32 -24.12 -11.42
C GLY A 531 17.80 -25.06 -12.51
N GLY A 532 17.63 -26.36 -12.29
CA GLY A 532 18.03 -27.40 -13.23
C GLY A 532 16.84 -28.11 -13.89
N ARG A 533 17.12 -29.17 -14.63
CA ARG A 533 16.09 -29.97 -15.33
C ARG A 533 14.95 -30.42 -14.41
N ALA A 534 15.24 -30.78 -13.17
CA ALA A 534 14.22 -31.21 -12.20
C ALA A 534 13.23 -30.09 -11.88
N ASP A 535 13.67 -28.83 -11.83
CA ASP A 535 12.82 -27.67 -11.61
C ASP A 535 11.97 -27.39 -12.86
N ALA A 536 12.61 -27.46 -14.04
CA ALA A 536 11.93 -27.32 -15.33
C ALA A 536 10.80 -28.35 -15.51
N VAL A 537 11.02 -29.62 -15.14
CA VAL A 537 9.97 -30.66 -15.18
C VAL A 537 8.80 -30.32 -14.25
N ARG A 538 9.06 -29.84 -13.03
CA ARG A 538 7.99 -29.46 -12.10
C ARG A 538 7.17 -28.27 -12.62
N VAL A 539 7.84 -27.25 -13.14
CA VAL A 539 7.17 -26.07 -13.72
C VAL A 539 6.39 -26.45 -14.99
N TYR A 540 6.95 -27.33 -15.82
CA TYR A 540 6.29 -27.85 -17.02
C TYR A 540 4.95 -28.52 -16.68
N GLU A 541 4.93 -29.41 -15.69
CA GLU A 541 3.68 -30.05 -15.28
C GLU A 541 2.66 -29.07 -14.68
N ARG A 542 3.12 -28.04 -13.93
CA ARG A 542 2.24 -26.97 -13.43
C ARG A 542 1.62 -26.17 -14.57
N LEU A 543 2.42 -25.73 -15.55
CA LEU A 543 1.93 -24.96 -16.70
C LEU A 543 0.96 -25.79 -17.56
N ARG A 544 1.20 -27.09 -17.69
CA ARG A 544 0.25 -28.01 -18.34
C ARG A 544 -1.06 -28.16 -17.60
N GLY A 545 -1.09 -27.92 -16.29
CA GLY A 545 -2.30 -27.88 -15.47
C GLY A 545 -3.25 -26.74 -15.82
N LEU A 546 -2.79 -25.72 -16.53
CA LEU A 546 -3.63 -24.62 -17.05
C LEU A 546 -4.58 -25.08 -18.19
N PHE A 547 -4.36 -26.27 -18.72
CA PHE A 547 -5.09 -26.82 -19.86
C PHE A 547 -5.88 -28.06 -19.46
N THR A 548 -7.01 -28.28 -20.12
CA THR A 548 -7.77 -29.52 -20.00
C THR A 548 -6.95 -30.70 -20.54
N SER A 549 -7.24 -31.93 -20.09
CA SER A 549 -6.42 -33.11 -20.42
C SER A 549 -6.28 -33.38 -21.91
N ASP A 550 -7.26 -32.95 -22.71
CA ASP A 550 -7.40 -33.33 -24.12
C ASP A 550 -7.04 -32.18 -25.08
N SER A 551 -6.44 -31.11 -24.55
CA SER A 551 -6.07 -29.91 -25.32
C SER A 551 -4.80 -30.11 -26.15
N MET A 552 -4.84 -29.86 -27.46
CA MET A 552 -3.61 -29.75 -28.26
C MET A 552 -2.71 -28.60 -27.80
N SER A 553 -3.26 -27.58 -27.15
CA SER A 553 -2.49 -26.48 -26.56
C SER A 553 -1.61 -26.93 -25.41
N LYS A 554 -2.01 -28.00 -24.69
CA LYS A 554 -1.20 -28.61 -23.62
C LYS A 554 0.12 -29.18 -24.14
N SER A 555 0.14 -29.65 -25.39
CA SER A 555 1.35 -30.14 -26.06
C SER A 555 2.26 -29.01 -26.55
N ARG A 556 1.80 -27.76 -26.53
CA ARG A 556 2.57 -26.55 -26.90
C ARG A 556 3.09 -25.75 -25.70
N VAL A 557 3.14 -26.38 -24.54
CA VAL A 557 3.85 -25.85 -23.37
C VAL A 557 5.33 -26.20 -23.50
N VAL A 558 6.21 -25.23 -23.27
CA VAL A 558 7.67 -25.44 -23.27
C VAL A 558 8.29 -24.70 -22.09
N VAL A 559 9.14 -25.39 -21.33
CA VAL A 559 9.93 -24.79 -20.26
C VAL A 559 11.40 -24.91 -20.58
N TYR A 560 12.02 -23.78 -20.88
CA TYR A 560 13.46 -23.65 -21.04
C TYR A 560 14.12 -23.41 -19.67
N TYR A 561 15.37 -23.83 -19.51
CA TYR A 561 16.16 -23.62 -18.30
C TYR A 561 17.64 -23.46 -18.64
N GLU A 562 18.35 -22.66 -17.84
CA GLU A 562 19.79 -22.41 -18.05
C GLU A 562 20.62 -23.66 -17.74
N THR A 563 21.69 -23.88 -18.51
CA THR A 563 22.70 -24.93 -18.29
C THR A 563 24.10 -24.36 -18.44
N ASN A 564 25.13 -25.11 -18.05
CA ASN A 564 26.52 -24.71 -18.26
C ASN A 564 26.91 -24.54 -19.74
N GLN A 565 26.10 -25.08 -20.67
CA GLN A 565 26.33 -25.01 -22.12
C GLN A 565 25.39 -23.99 -22.82
N GLY A 566 24.61 -23.22 -22.06
CA GLY A 566 23.60 -22.30 -22.58
C GLY A 566 22.24 -22.58 -21.96
N PHE A 567 21.34 -23.23 -22.68
CA PHE A 567 20.02 -23.61 -22.17
C PHE A 567 19.55 -24.93 -22.79
N ASP A 568 18.60 -25.58 -22.13
CA ASP A 568 17.89 -26.76 -22.62
C ASP A 568 16.40 -26.61 -22.31
N CYS A 569 15.55 -27.54 -22.74
CA CYS A 569 14.10 -27.45 -22.53
C CYS A 569 13.44 -28.77 -22.10
N VAL A 570 12.28 -28.63 -21.49
CA VAL A 570 11.28 -29.67 -21.27
C VAL A 570 10.07 -29.34 -22.12
N SER A 571 9.68 -30.27 -22.99
CA SER A 571 8.59 -30.14 -23.95
C SER A 571 7.96 -31.49 -24.29
N ASP A 572 6.83 -31.48 -24.97
CA ASP A 572 6.20 -32.68 -25.50
C ASP A 572 6.89 -33.13 -26.81
N LEU A 573 7.68 -34.20 -26.73
CA LEU A 573 8.37 -34.78 -27.88
C LEU A 573 7.43 -35.50 -28.87
N GLY A 574 6.25 -35.90 -28.40
CA GLY A 574 5.24 -36.61 -29.20
C GLY A 574 4.27 -35.69 -29.95
N ALA A 575 4.34 -34.38 -29.71
CA ALA A 575 3.42 -33.39 -30.27
C ALA A 575 3.41 -33.34 -31.81
N GLY A 576 4.53 -33.71 -32.47
CA GLY A 576 4.69 -33.51 -33.92
C GLY A 576 4.64 -32.03 -34.34
N SER A 577 4.63 -31.75 -35.65
CA SER A 577 4.37 -30.39 -36.16
C SER A 577 2.86 -30.11 -36.04
N ILE A 578 2.41 -29.68 -34.86
CA ILE A 578 1.04 -29.20 -34.69
C ILE A 578 0.90 -27.95 -35.57
N THR A 579 0.06 -27.97 -36.60
CA THR A 579 -0.11 -26.86 -37.55
C THR A 579 -1.46 -26.15 -37.44
N THR A 580 -2.42 -26.69 -36.70
CA THR A 580 -3.79 -26.12 -36.56
C THR A 580 -4.17 -25.91 -35.10
N ASP A 581 -4.76 -24.75 -34.80
CA ASP A 581 -5.25 -24.36 -33.48
C ASP A 581 -6.72 -24.76 -33.33
N ASN A 582 -7.04 -25.61 -32.35
CA ASN A 582 -8.41 -26.04 -32.03
C ASN A 582 -8.97 -25.34 -30.77
N SER A 583 -8.33 -24.28 -30.27
CA SER A 583 -8.66 -23.58 -29.01
C SER A 583 -10.11 -23.08 -28.90
N THR A 584 -10.81 -22.87 -30.02
CA THR A 584 -12.22 -22.43 -30.04
C THR A 584 -13.22 -23.44 -29.47
N ARG A 585 -12.87 -24.74 -29.39
CA ARG A 585 -13.79 -25.78 -28.86
C ARG A 585 -13.71 -25.98 -27.34
N GLU A 586 -12.68 -25.50 -26.66
CA GLU A 586 -12.54 -25.68 -25.20
C GLU A 586 -13.39 -24.69 -24.39
N ASN A 587 -13.62 -23.50 -24.94
CA ASN A 587 -14.37 -22.44 -24.25
C ASN A 587 -15.89 -22.52 -24.51
N SER A 588 -16.36 -23.53 -25.27
CA SER A 588 -17.78 -23.81 -25.49
C SER A 588 -18.30 -24.79 -24.43
N ILE A 589 -18.32 -24.39 -23.17
CA ILE A 589 -19.21 -24.99 -22.17
C ILE A 589 -20.35 -24.00 -21.97
N THR A 590 -21.56 -24.48 -22.28
CA THR A 590 -22.85 -23.80 -22.15
C THR A 590 -22.98 -23.03 -20.83
N ARG A 591 -23.52 -21.80 -20.93
CA ARG A 591 -23.98 -20.97 -19.80
C ARG A 591 -24.93 -21.71 -18.88
#